data_AF-R6DWX5-F1
#
_entry.id   AF-R6DWX5-F1
#
_cell.length_a   1.000
_cell.length_b   1.000
_cell.length_c   1.000
_cell.angle_alpha   90.00
_cell.angle_beta   90.00
_cell.angle_gamma   90.00
#
_symmetry.space_group_name_H-M   'P 1'
#
loop_
_entity.id
_entity.type
_entity.pdbx_description
1 polymer ?
#
loop_
_entity_poly.entity_id
_entity_poly.type
_entity_poly.pdbx_seq_one_letter_code
_entity_poly.pdbx_strand_id
1 'polypeptide(L)'
;MMNAQELMETLKQGVNTQFQLSHCIVNGEILKLEDVESAGYSRFLNYAIAKLPIKLYKYFPNFVDAKTGKNYSLEALKDNMVYMQSPQNFDDVYDSEISLDFYTFHKFRLFEYCKRCGLSIGEDQSIETLGNAFTKHIYDSYNEYHDLEHFFIKDSASELEKLSNQQFELKLKIEWSNEKGLTEAISYIINQEYKEYMDQLKTTFRVSCFTTSPYSQLMWSSYADCHRGFCVEYTFSKDPEFDDVEKNLFPVVYCMVRRDLTKYFAESKDKEVTIENLWELCLNGVLRKSIDWAYQNEWRLFVPRGYAVNDKLKFFPITKVFLGNRISAEKKEDIMDICVEKNIPYVGVIRNPNLFQMQECAFDCRTCGSFQERENSLQRKNAEFAKND
;
A
#
# COMPACT_ATOMS: atom_id res chain seq x y z
N MET A 1 -25.55 -14.27 13.95
CA MET A 1 -24.55 -13.48 13.20
C MET A 1 -23.20 -14.03 13.56
N MET A 2 -22.43 -14.54 12.59
CA MET A 2 -21.04 -14.95 12.84
C MET A 2 -20.21 -13.72 13.20
N ASN A 3 -19.38 -13.82 14.24
CA ASN A 3 -18.43 -12.75 14.56
C ASN A 3 -17.17 -12.84 13.67
N ALA A 4 -16.35 -11.78 13.64
CA ALA A 4 -15.15 -11.72 12.78
C ALA A 4 -14.15 -12.86 13.06
N GLN A 5 -14.12 -13.39 14.28
CA GLN A 5 -13.22 -14.47 14.68
C GLN A 5 -13.73 -15.84 14.20
N GLU A 6 -15.03 -16.10 14.33
CA GLU A 6 -15.73 -17.26 13.74
C GLU A 6 -15.63 -17.24 12.22
N LEU A 7 -15.69 -16.07 11.58
CA LEU A 7 -15.46 -15.95 10.14
C LEU A 7 -14.00 -16.24 9.80
N MET A 8 -13.01 -15.75 10.56
CA MET A 8 -11.59 -16.07 10.30
C MET A 8 -11.32 -17.58 10.41
N GLU A 9 -11.99 -18.28 11.32
CA GLU A 9 -11.92 -19.75 11.40
C GLU A 9 -12.66 -20.41 10.22
N THR A 10 -13.84 -19.93 9.84
CA THR A 10 -14.60 -20.44 8.68
C THR A 10 -13.91 -20.15 7.34
N LEU A 11 -13.21 -19.01 7.25
CA LEU A 11 -12.36 -18.56 6.14
C LEU A 11 -11.20 -19.54 5.95
N LYS A 12 -10.48 -19.83 7.04
CA LYS A 12 -9.33 -20.74 7.06
C LYS A 12 -9.70 -22.21 6.84
N GLN A 13 -10.91 -22.63 7.21
CA GLN A 13 -11.35 -24.02 7.07
C GLN A 13 -11.96 -24.35 5.69
N GLY A 14 -12.12 -23.37 4.79
CA GLY A 14 -12.59 -23.60 3.41
C GLY A 14 -14.04 -24.10 3.28
N VAL A 15 -14.85 -23.97 4.33
CA VAL A 15 -16.18 -24.62 4.44
C VAL A 15 -17.26 -23.91 3.61
N ASN A 16 -17.03 -22.65 3.18
CA ASN A 16 -17.99 -21.91 2.35
C ASN A 16 -17.31 -20.91 1.40
N THR A 17 -16.62 -21.41 0.38
CA THR A 17 -15.83 -20.62 -0.58
C THR A 17 -16.60 -19.46 -1.22
N GLN A 18 -17.91 -19.62 -1.48
CA GLN A 18 -18.71 -18.57 -2.12
C GLN A 18 -18.92 -17.34 -1.22
N PHE A 19 -19.13 -17.55 0.08
CA PHE A 19 -19.21 -16.43 1.03
C PHE A 19 -17.89 -15.67 1.09
N GLN A 20 -16.78 -16.40 1.15
CA GLN A 20 -15.44 -15.82 1.29
C GLN A 20 -15.01 -15.00 0.07
N LEU A 21 -15.44 -15.40 -1.14
CA LEU A 21 -15.17 -14.68 -2.38
C LEU A 21 -16.06 -13.44 -2.58
N SER A 22 -17.19 -13.36 -1.89
CA SER A 22 -18.18 -12.27 -2.04
C SER A 22 -18.19 -11.25 -0.89
N HIS A 23 -17.41 -11.49 0.16
CA HIS A 23 -17.33 -10.62 1.34
C HIS A 23 -15.92 -10.12 1.57
N CYS A 24 -15.84 -9.02 2.30
CA CYS A 24 -14.59 -8.42 2.74
C CYS A 24 -14.70 -8.02 4.22
N ILE A 25 -13.55 -7.78 4.84
CA ILE A 25 -13.46 -7.19 6.18
C ILE A 25 -12.93 -5.76 6.04
N VAL A 26 -13.64 -4.80 6.60
CA VAL A 26 -13.23 -3.38 6.65
C VAL A 26 -13.40 -2.90 8.09
N ASN A 27 -12.30 -2.43 8.71
CA ASN A 27 -12.28 -2.00 10.11
C ASN A 27 -12.92 -3.02 11.09
N GLY A 28 -12.70 -4.32 10.87
CA GLY A 28 -13.26 -5.42 11.67
C GLY A 28 -14.72 -5.79 11.36
N GLU A 29 -15.41 -5.05 10.48
CA GLU A 29 -16.78 -5.34 10.05
C GLU A 29 -16.79 -6.18 8.78
N ILE A 30 -17.75 -7.12 8.68
CA ILE A 30 -17.95 -7.95 7.49
C ILE A 30 -18.94 -7.25 6.57
N LEU A 31 -18.51 -6.96 5.35
CA LEU A 31 -19.31 -6.28 4.33
C LEU A 31 -19.35 -7.12 3.05
N LYS A 32 -20.38 -6.94 2.22
CA LYS A 32 -20.35 -7.46 0.86
C LYS A 32 -19.32 -6.69 0.05
N LEU A 33 -18.49 -7.39 -0.71
CA LEU A 33 -17.44 -6.76 -1.50
C LEU A 33 -18.02 -5.84 -2.58
N GLU A 34 -19.11 -6.26 -3.23
CA GLU A 34 -19.82 -5.47 -4.26
C GLU A 34 -20.33 -4.12 -3.73
N ASP A 35 -20.80 -4.09 -2.47
CA ASP A 35 -21.28 -2.84 -1.84
C ASP A 35 -20.12 -1.85 -1.62
N VAL A 36 -18.92 -2.36 -1.34
CA VAL A 36 -17.70 -1.54 -1.19
C VAL A 36 -17.20 -1.05 -2.54
N GLU A 37 -17.17 -1.92 -3.55
CA GLU A 37 -16.72 -1.59 -4.91
C GLU A 37 -17.64 -0.56 -5.58
N SER A 38 -18.96 -0.67 -5.37
CA SER A 38 -19.96 0.25 -5.93
C SER A 38 -20.16 1.54 -5.12
N ALA A 39 -19.56 1.66 -3.93
CA ALA A 39 -19.74 2.83 -3.08
C ALA A 39 -19.20 4.13 -3.73
N GLY A 40 -18.13 4.03 -4.50
CA GLY A 40 -17.36 5.16 -4.99
C GLY A 40 -16.64 5.91 -3.86
N TYR A 41 -15.81 6.89 -4.24
CA TYR A 41 -14.96 7.64 -3.32
C TYR A 41 -15.75 8.31 -2.19
N SER A 42 -16.75 9.13 -2.52
CA SER A 42 -17.45 9.97 -1.53
C SER A 42 -18.18 9.15 -0.46
N ARG A 43 -18.82 8.04 -0.83
CA ARG A 43 -19.53 7.19 0.14
C ARG A 43 -18.54 6.43 1.02
N PHE A 44 -17.44 5.94 0.45
CA PHE A 44 -16.41 5.24 1.23
C PHE A 44 -15.65 6.20 2.16
N LEU A 45 -15.41 7.44 1.75
CA LEU A 45 -14.87 8.50 2.61
C LEU A 45 -15.80 8.77 3.80
N ASN A 46 -17.11 8.91 3.56
CA ASN A 46 -18.07 9.08 4.65
C ASN A 46 -18.08 7.88 5.61
N TYR A 47 -17.95 6.65 5.09
CA TYR A 47 -17.78 5.46 5.91
C TYR A 47 -16.49 5.53 6.75
N ALA A 48 -15.36 5.90 6.14
CA ALA A 48 -14.07 6.02 6.82
C ALA A 48 -14.11 7.06 7.94
N ILE A 49 -14.63 8.27 7.68
CA ILE A 49 -14.78 9.33 8.70
C ILE A 49 -15.69 8.85 9.85
N ALA A 50 -16.83 8.23 9.55
CA ALA A 50 -17.75 7.74 10.56
C ALA A 50 -17.17 6.61 11.43
N LYS A 51 -16.17 5.88 10.91
CA LYS A 51 -15.52 4.74 11.57
C LYS A 51 -14.11 5.07 12.07
N LEU A 52 -13.67 6.32 11.94
CA LEU A 52 -12.32 6.74 12.29
C LEU A 52 -12.05 6.45 13.77
N PRO A 53 -11.02 5.64 14.10
CA PRO A 53 -10.68 5.34 15.47
C PRO A 53 -10.21 6.61 16.19
N ILE A 54 -10.63 6.77 17.46
CA ILE A 54 -10.12 7.84 18.32
C ILE A 54 -8.59 7.77 18.43
N LYS A 55 -8.06 6.53 18.40
CA LYS A 55 -6.63 6.25 18.52
C LYS A 55 -6.15 5.35 17.40
N LEU A 56 -4.99 5.70 16.84
CA LEU A 56 -4.24 4.89 15.90
C LEU A 56 -2.85 4.62 16.44
N TYR A 57 -2.28 3.49 16.04
CA TYR A 57 -0.99 3.05 16.52
C TYR A 57 -0.08 2.70 15.35
N LYS A 58 1.21 3.03 15.48
CA LYS A 58 2.24 2.65 14.51
C LYS A 58 3.41 2.00 15.22
N TYR A 59 3.74 0.79 14.78
CA TYR A 59 4.90 0.06 15.25
C TYR A 59 6.14 0.52 14.50
N PHE A 60 7.23 0.70 15.23
CA PHE A 60 8.50 1.14 14.70
C PHE A 60 9.60 0.18 15.10
N PRO A 61 10.44 -0.27 14.14
CA PRO A 61 11.70 -0.90 14.49
C PRO A 61 12.65 0.17 15.06
N ASN A 62 13.62 -0.22 15.89
CA ASN A 62 14.58 0.73 16.46
C ASN A 62 16.02 0.38 16.04
N PHE A 63 16.36 0.69 14.79
CA PHE A 63 17.70 0.52 14.25
C PHE A 63 18.12 1.72 13.41
N VAL A 64 19.44 1.87 13.26
CA VAL A 64 20.06 2.87 12.38
C VAL A 64 20.15 2.28 10.98
N ASP A 65 19.62 3.00 10.00
CA ASP A 65 19.77 2.64 8.60
C ASP A 65 21.23 2.68 8.19
N ALA A 66 21.74 1.57 7.63
CA ALA A 66 23.15 1.43 7.31
C ALA A 66 23.63 2.36 6.19
N LYS A 67 22.73 2.82 5.31
CA LYS A 67 23.09 3.66 4.17
C LYS A 67 23.16 5.13 4.55
N THR A 68 22.24 5.57 5.39
CA THR A 68 22.08 6.99 5.74
C THR A 68 22.62 7.33 7.12
N GLY A 69 22.88 6.33 7.97
CA GLY A 69 23.31 6.52 9.35
C GLY A 69 22.21 7.10 10.25
N LYS A 70 20.95 7.13 9.78
CA LYS A 70 19.81 7.73 10.49
C LYS A 70 18.92 6.68 11.12
N ASN A 71 18.33 7.02 12.26
CA ASN A 71 17.23 6.26 12.84
C ASN A 71 15.90 6.95 12.52
N TYR A 72 15.29 6.55 11.41
CA TYR A 72 14.05 7.17 10.93
C TYR A 72 12.90 7.05 11.93
N SER A 73 12.86 5.98 12.72
CA SER A 73 11.85 5.79 13.76
C SER A 73 11.97 6.83 14.88
N LEU A 74 13.20 7.11 15.34
CA LEU A 74 13.43 8.15 16.35
C LEU A 74 13.17 9.55 15.78
N GLU A 75 13.54 9.80 14.52
CA GLU A 75 13.19 11.07 13.85
C GLU A 75 11.66 11.25 13.78
N ALA A 76 10.90 10.21 13.40
CA ALA A 76 9.44 10.26 13.34
C ALA A 76 8.82 10.63 14.70
N LEU A 77 9.30 9.99 15.78
CA LEU A 77 8.86 10.27 17.15
C LEU A 77 9.22 11.70 17.57
N LYS A 78 10.45 12.13 17.32
CA LYS A 78 10.95 13.45 17.73
C LYS A 78 10.21 14.59 17.02
N ASP A 79 9.94 14.43 15.73
CA ASP A 79 9.40 15.50 14.89
C ASP A 79 7.86 15.44 14.80
N ASN A 80 7.22 14.40 15.35
CA ASN A 80 5.78 14.13 15.16
C ASN A 80 5.39 14.06 13.67
N MET A 81 6.22 13.33 12.91
CA MET A 81 6.07 13.17 11.46
C MET A 81 5.96 11.69 11.11
N VAL A 82 5.19 11.38 10.07
CA VAL A 82 5.09 10.03 9.51
C VAL A 82 5.78 9.98 8.15
N TYR A 83 6.56 8.93 7.94
CA TYR A 83 7.20 8.65 6.66
C TYR A 83 6.22 7.96 5.73
N MET A 84 6.18 8.45 4.50
CA MET A 84 5.32 7.97 3.43
C MET A 84 6.17 7.17 2.45
N GLN A 85 5.85 5.89 2.24
CA GLN A 85 6.64 5.02 1.36
C GLN A 85 5.86 4.63 0.10
N SER A 86 6.58 4.28 -0.96
CA SER A 86 5.94 3.65 -2.12
C SER A 86 5.39 2.27 -1.72
N PRO A 87 4.17 1.89 -2.15
CA PRO A 87 3.67 0.53 -1.97
C PRO A 87 4.60 -0.55 -2.53
N GLN A 88 5.43 -0.23 -3.52
CA GLN A 88 6.45 -1.15 -4.06
C GLN A 88 7.47 -1.63 -3.02
N ASN A 89 7.62 -0.92 -1.90
CA ASN A 89 8.56 -1.24 -0.83
C ASN A 89 7.91 -2.05 0.32
N PHE A 90 6.65 -2.45 0.18
CA PHE A 90 6.00 -3.29 1.19
C PHE A 90 6.61 -4.69 1.21
N ASP A 91 6.53 -5.34 2.38
CA ASP A 91 7.14 -6.65 2.64
C ASP A 91 6.31 -7.82 2.08
N ASP A 92 5.02 -7.61 1.81
CA ASP A 92 4.12 -8.60 1.22
C ASP A 92 3.96 -8.38 -0.29
N VAL A 93 4.33 -9.38 -1.08
CA VAL A 93 4.17 -9.41 -2.54
C VAL A 93 2.70 -9.36 -2.99
N TYR A 94 1.76 -9.69 -2.10
CA TYR A 94 0.34 -9.62 -2.38
C TYR A 94 -0.31 -8.29 -1.98
N ASP A 95 0.40 -7.40 -1.29
CA ASP A 95 -0.14 -6.14 -0.76
C ASP A 95 -0.02 -5.01 -1.79
N SER A 96 -1.11 -4.25 -1.96
CA SER A 96 -1.13 -3.00 -2.75
C SER A 96 -0.65 -3.16 -4.20
N GLU A 97 -0.87 -4.35 -4.77
CA GLU A 97 -0.51 -4.61 -6.15
C GLU A 97 -1.72 -4.46 -7.06
N ILE A 98 -1.79 -3.31 -7.75
CA ILE A 98 -2.50 -3.26 -9.01
C ILE A 98 -1.73 -4.10 -10.04
N SER A 99 -2.31 -5.25 -10.41
CA SER A 99 -1.72 -6.16 -11.38
C SER A 99 -2.59 -6.15 -12.62
N LEU A 100 -2.02 -5.72 -13.74
CA LEU A 100 -2.66 -5.73 -15.04
C LEU A 100 -2.03 -6.85 -15.86
N ASP A 101 -2.83 -7.74 -16.44
CA ASP A 101 -2.32 -8.80 -17.29
C ASP A 101 -1.75 -8.23 -18.59
N PHE A 102 -0.50 -8.60 -18.93
CA PHE A 102 0.16 -8.04 -20.10
C PHE A 102 -0.57 -8.39 -21.41
N TYR A 103 -1.04 -9.63 -21.57
CA TYR A 103 -1.67 -10.05 -22.82
C TYR A 103 -3.02 -9.37 -23.04
N THR A 104 -3.82 -9.27 -21.98
CA THR A 104 -5.09 -8.55 -22.00
C THR A 104 -4.86 -7.06 -22.24
N PHE A 105 -3.86 -6.45 -21.59
CA PHE A 105 -3.48 -5.06 -21.84
C PHE A 105 -3.07 -4.87 -23.31
N HIS A 106 -2.18 -5.72 -23.83
CA HIS A 106 -1.71 -5.67 -25.21
C HIS A 106 -2.88 -5.76 -26.20
N LYS A 107 -3.81 -6.70 -25.98
CA LYS A 107 -5.02 -6.84 -26.80
C LYS A 107 -5.80 -5.51 -26.86
N PHE A 108 -6.12 -4.93 -25.71
CA PHE A 108 -6.95 -3.72 -25.65
C PHE A 108 -6.21 -2.47 -26.13
N ARG A 109 -4.88 -2.42 -25.99
CA ARG A 109 -4.07 -1.38 -26.62
C ARG A 109 -4.10 -1.44 -28.14
N LEU A 110 -3.91 -2.62 -28.72
CA LEU A 110 -4.06 -2.81 -30.17
C LEU A 110 -5.46 -2.45 -30.64
N PHE A 111 -6.48 -2.86 -29.90
CA PHE A 111 -7.87 -2.53 -30.19
C PHE A 111 -8.10 -1.00 -30.26
N GLU A 112 -7.57 -0.24 -29.29
CA GLU A 112 -7.66 1.22 -29.31
C GLU A 112 -6.86 1.83 -30.48
N TYR A 113 -5.67 1.33 -30.80
CA TYR A 113 -4.92 1.84 -31.96
C TYR A 113 -5.62 1.57 -33.29
N CYS A 114 -6.13 0.38 -33.50
CA CYS A 114 -6.92 0.06 -34.69
C CYS A 114 -8.16 0.95 -34.81
N LYS A 115 -8.83 1.27 -33.69
CA LYS A 115 -9.96 2.22 -33.68
C LYS A 115 -9.53 3.60 -34.14
N ARG A 116 -8.37 4.10 -33.70
CA ARG A 116 -7.78 5.39 -34.11
C ARG A 116 -7.38 5.39 -35.58
N CYS A 117 -7.00 4.24 -36.13
CA CYS A 117 -6.79 4.03 -37.57
C CYS A 117 -8.08 3.87 -38.38
N GLY A 118 -9.26 3.94 -37.76
CA GLY A 118 -10.54 3.77 -38.46
C GLY A 118 -10.83 2.35 -38.95
N LEU A 119 -10.11 1.35 -38.45
CA LEU A 119 -10.31 -0.04 -38.82
C LEU A 119 -11.63 -0.59 -38.26
N SER A 120 -12.35 -1.36 -39.08
CA SER A 120 -13.58 -2.06 -38.67
C SER A 120 -13.20 -3.37 -37.99
N ILE A 121 -13.02 -3.32 -36.67
CA ILE A 121 -12.57 -4.45 -35.84
C ILE A 121 -13.50 -4.66 -34.65
N GLY A 122 -13.66 -5.92 -34.24
CA GLY A 122 -14.46 -6.33 -33.07
C GLY A 122 -13.61 -6.47 -31.81
N GLU A 123 -14.21 -6.22 -30.64
CA GLU A 123 -13.52 -6.35 -29.34
C GLU A 123 -13.18 -7.82 -29.00
N ASP A 124 -13.94 -8.76 -29.56
CA ASP A 124 -13.77 -10.21 -29.40
C ASP A 124 -12.58 -10.77 -30.19
N GLN A 125 -11.98 -9.98 -31.10
CA GLN A 125 -10.85 -10.42 -31.92
C GLN A 125 -9.61 -10.78 -31.09
N SER A 126 -8.82 -11.72 -31.63
CA SER A 126 -7.56 -12.14 -31.01
C SER A 126 -6.48 -11.06 -31.16
N ILE A 127 -5.46 -11.14 -30.31
CA ILE A 127 -4.25 -10.29 -30.41
C ILE A 127 -3.62 -10.38 -31.80
N GLU A 128 -3.56 -11.59 -32.37
CA GLU A 128 -2.99 -11.83 -33.70
C GLU A 128 -3.79 -11.12 -34.80
N THR A 129 -5.12 -11.24 -34.79
CA THR A 129 -5.98 -10.58 -35.79
C THR A 129 -5.85 -9.06 -35.72
N LEU A 130 -5.86 -8.50 -34.50
CA LEU A 130 -5.69 -7.06 -34.28
C LEU A 130 -4.30 -6.59 -34.71
N GLY A 131 -3.25 -7.32 -34.32
CA GLY A 131 -1.86 -7.02 -34.66
C GLY A 131 -1.60 -7.07 -36.16
N ASN A 132 -2.14 -8.08 -36.86
CA ASN A 132 -2.03 -8.20 -38.32
C ASN A 132 -2.77 -7.07 -39.04
N ALA A 133 -3.98 -6.71 -38.58
CA ALA A 133 -4.73 -5.61 -39.16
C ALA A 133 -4.01 -4.26 -38.99
N PHE A 134 -3.49 -3.99 -37.79
CA PHE A 134 -2.76 -2.76 -37.50
C PHE A 134 -1.44 -2.68 -38.28
N THR A 135 -0.66 -3.76 -38.28
CA THR A 135 0.59 -3.88 -39.05
C THR A 135 0.34 -3.62 -40.53
N LYS A 136 -0.69 -4.27 -41.10
CA LYS A 136 -1.05 -4.09 -42.51
C LYS A 136 -1.43 -2.64 -42.81
N HIS A 137 -2.25 -2.02 -41.98
CA HIS A 137 -2.65 -0.62 -42.14
C HIS A 137 -1.45 0.33 -42.15
N ILE A 138 -0.52 0.17 -41.21
CA ILE A 138 0.70 0.98 -41.17
C ILE A 138 1.56 0.76 -42.42
N TYR A 139 1.69 -0.50 -42.87
CA TYR A 139 2.45 -0.81 -44.07
C TYR A 139 1.83 -0.21 -45.34
N ASP A 140 0.50 -0.30 -45.48
CA ASP A 140 -0.24 0.27 -46.60
C ASP A 140 -0.11 1.80 -46.61
N SER A 141 -0.23 2.44 -45.43
CA SER A 141 -0.01 3.89 -45.25
C SER A 141 1.42 4.31 -45.62
N TYR A 142 2.44 3.57 -45.20
CA TYR A 142 3.83 3.84 -45.58
C TYR A 142 4.07 3.74 -47.10
N ASN A 143 3.43 2.79 -47.78
CA ASN A 143 3.55 2.67 -49.24
C ASN A 143 2.90 3.83 -49.99
N GLU A 144 1.89 4.48 -49.40
CA GLU A 144 1.18 5.62 -49.99
C GLU A 144 1.89 6.94 -49.72
N TYR A 145 2.33 7.18 -48.48
CA TYR A 145 2.85 8.48 -48.03
C TYR A 145 4.39 8.51 -47.88
N HIS A 146 5.05 7.34 -47.86
CA HIS A 146 6.49 7.20 -47.62
C HIS A 146 6.98 7.79 -46.29
N ASP A 147 6.10 7.84 -45.29
CA ASP A 147 6.42 8.19 -43.92
C ASP A 147 5.76 7.22 -42.93
N LEU A 148 6.23 7.25 -41.68
CA LEU A 148 5.61 6.55 -40.54
C LEU A 148 4.88 7.58 -39.66
N GLU A 149 4.18 8.50 -40.30
CA GLU A 149 3.30 9.50 -39.70
C GLU A 149 1.89 9.28 -40.26
N HIS A 150 0.88 9.93 -39.70
CA HIS A 150 -0.46 10.04 -40.30
C HIS A 150 -1.28 8.73 -40.46
N PHE A 151 -0.80 7.57 -39.99
CA PHE A 151 -1.58 6.33 -40.05
C PHE A 151 -2.71 6.29 -39.00
N PHE A 152 -2.66 7.15 -37.97
CA PHE A 152 -3.82 7.43 -37.11
C PHE A 152 -4.72 8.47 -37.78
N ILE A 153 -5.76 7.99 -38.48
CA ILE A 153 -6.59 8.84 -39.35
C ILE A 153 -7.80 9.49 -38.66
N LYS A 154 -8.21 9.00 -37.48
CA LYS A 154 -9.31 9.62 -36.74
C LYS A 154 -8.82 10.82 -35.93
N ASP A 155 -9.68 11.84 -35.86
CA ASP A 155 -9.48 12.96 -34.96
C ASP A 155 -9.30 12.46 -33.52
N SER A 156 -8.24 12.93 -32.87
CA SER A 156 -7.94 12.55 -31.50
C SER A 156 -9.00 13.08 -30.54
N ALA A 157 -9.46 12.23 -29.63
CA ALA A 157 -10.50 12.62 -28.67
C ALA A 157 -10.03 13.66 -27.63
N SER A 158 -8.72 13.79 -27.43
CA SER A 158 -8.10 14.72 -26.49
C SER A 158 -6.65 15.05 -26.89
N GLU A 159 -6.05 16.06 -26.26
CA GLU A 159 -4.62 16.36 -26.43
C GLU A 159 -3.73 15.22 -25.91
N LEU A 160 -4.14 14.52 -24.85
CA LEU A 160 -3.42 13.35 -24.34
C LEU A 160 -3.37 12.22 -25.37
N GLU A 161 -4.50 11.93 -26.01
CA GLU A 161 -4.56 10.91 -27.06
C GLU A 161 -3.69 11.30 -28.27
N LYS A 162 -3.72 12.58 -28.65
CA LYS A 162 -2.89 13.11 -29.74
C LYS A 162 -1.39 12.96 -29.43
N LEU A 163 -0.96 13.33 -28.23
CA LEU A 163 0.43 13.17 -27.80
C LEU A 163 0.84 11.69 -27.71
N SER A 164 -0.07 10.82 -27.27
CA SER A 164 0.15 9.37 -27.24
C SER A 164 0.37 8.80 -28.65
N ASN A 165 -0.44 9.23 -29.63
CA ASN A 165 -0.28 8.84 -31.03
C ASN A 165 1.07 9.31 -31.60
N GLN A 166 1.45 10.57 -31.36
CA GLN A 166 2.75 11.12 -31.79
C GLN A 166 3.92 10.37 -31.14
N GLN A 167 3.80 10.03 -29.85
CA GLN A 167 4.81 9.24 -29.16
C GLN A 167 4.96 7.85 -29.79
N PHE A 168 3.85 7.19 -30.13
CA PHE A 168 3.86 5.88 -30.78
C PHE A 168 4.54 5.96 -32.15
N GLU A 169 4.18 6.93 -33.00
CA GLU A 169 4.79 7.16 -34.32
C GLU A 169 6.30 7.39 -34.22
N LEU A 170 6.75 8.22 -33.28
CA LEU A 170 8.18 8.47 -33.04
C LEU A 170 8.91 7.21 -32.58
N LYS A 171 8.33 6.46 -31.63
CA LYS A 171 8.89 5.18 -31.18
C LYS A 171 8.97 4.18 -32.35
N LEU A 172 7.95 4.13 -33.20
CA LEU A 172 7.93 3.23 -34.36
C LEU A 172 9.02 3.55 -35.37
N LYS A 173 9.25 4.82 -35.68
CA LYS A 173 10.36 5.25 -36.54
C LYS A 173 11.71 4.81 -36.01
N ILE A 174 11.94 5.01 -34.71
CA ILE A 174 13.19 4.61 -34.04
C ILE A 174 13.37 3.09 -34.15
N GLU A 175 12.35 2.32 -33.78
CA GLU A 175 12.46 0.86 -33.76
C GLU A 175 12.59 0.25 -35.17
N TRP A 176 11.89 0.80 -36.17
CA TRP A 176 12.05 0.38 -37.57
C TRP A 176 13.46 0.70 -38.10
N SER A 177 14.00 1.88 -37.75
CA SER A 177 15.38 2.24 -38.13
C SER A 177 16.46 1.34 -37.51
N ASN A 178 16.13 0.65 -36.40
CA ASN A 178 16.99 -0.34 -35.76
C ASN A 178 16.81 -1.75 -36.32
N GLU A 179 16.38 -1.88 -37.59
CA GLU A 179 16.20 -3.13 -38.33
C GLU A 179 15.18 -4.12 -37.72
N LYS A 180 14.31 -3.68 -36.80
CA LYS A 180 13.20 -4.52 -36.35
C LYS A 180 12.13 -4.62 -37.44
N GLY A 181 11.59 -5.82 -37.62
CA GLY A 181 10.38 -5.99 -38.45
C GLY A 181 9.21 -5.21 -37.84
N LEU A 182 8.30 -4.71 -38.68
CA LEU A 182 7.18 -3.86 -38.24
C LEU A 182 6.37 -4.45 -37.08
N THR A 183 5.98 -5.72 -37.19
CA THR A 183 5.21 -6.42 -36.15
C THR A 183 5.98 -6.53 -34.83
N GLU A 184 7.29 -6.75 -34.90
CA GLU A 184 8.17 -6.81 -33.72
C GLU A 184 8.32 -5.43 -33.08
N ALA A 185 8.49 -4.38 -33.89
CA ALA A 185 8.54 -3.00 -33.44
C ALA A 185 7.25 -2.59 -32.69
N ILE A 186 6.07 -2.87 -33.27
CA ILE A 186 4.78 -2.61 -32.62
C ILE A 186 4.67 -3.34 -31.27
N SER A 187 4.97 -4.64 -31.26
CA SER A 187 4.90 -5.47 -30.05
C SER A 187 5.85 -4.97 -28.96
N TYR A 188 7.05 -4.54 -29.35
CA TYR A 188 8.03 -3.95 -28.45
C TYR A 188 7.55 -2.63 -27.86
N ILE A 189 6.96 -1.74 -28.67
CA ILE A 189 6.44 -0.45 -28.20
C ILE A 189 5.33 -0.65 -27.17
N ILE A 190 4.38 -1.55 -27.44
CA ILE A 190 3.28 -1.85 -26.50
C ILE A 190 3.81 -2.44 -25.19
N ASN A 191 4.85 -3.29 -25.26
CA ASN A 191 5.52 -3.80 -24.05
C ASN A 191 6.20 -2.68 -23.24
N GLN A 192 6.83 -1.71 -23.89
CA GLN A 192 7.41 -0.56 -23.18
C GLN A 192 6.33 0.34 -22.58
N GLU A 193 5.25 0.60 -23.31
CA GLU A 193 4.11 1.34 -22.78
C GLU A 193 3.48 0.66 -21.56
N TYR A 194 3.36 -0.67 -21.59
CA TYR A 194 2.87 -1.44 -20.45
C TYR A 194 3.78 -1.26 -19.23
N LYS A 195 5.09 -1.38 -19.39
CA LYS A 195 6.07 -1.22 -18.29
C LYS A 195 6.04 0.20 -17.73
N GLU A 196 6.07 1.21 -18.60
CA GLU A 196 6.00 2.62 -18.22
C GLU A 196 4.71 2.91 -17.45
N TYR A 197 3.58 2.41 -17.93
CA TYR A 197 2.28 2.63 -17.30
C TYR A 197 2.14 1.89 -15.96
N MET A 198 2.61 0.64 -15.87
CA MET A 198 2.63 -0.10 -14.61
C MET A 198 3.50 0.60 -13.56
N ASP A 199 4.65 1.17 -13.94
CA ASP A 199 5.47 1.94 -13.02
C ASP A 199 4.77 3.24 -12.57
N GLN A 200 4.10 3.94 -13.49
CA GLN A 200 3.29 5.11 -13.14
C GLN A 200 2.22 4.74 -12.10
N LEU A 201 1.37 3.75 -12.39
CA LEU A 201 0.29 3.32 -11.49
C LEU A 201 0.81 2.93 -10.11
N LYS A 202 1.92 2.17 -10.04
CA LYS A 202 2.52 1.71 -8.78
C LYS A 202 3.21 2.83 -7.99
N THR A 203 3.64 3.91 -8.65
CA THR A 203 4.34 5.02 -8.00
C THR A 203 3.46 6.25 -7.73
N THR A 204 2.20 6.23 -8.18
CA THR A 204 1.21 7.32 -8.01
C THR A 204 1.07 7.77 -6.56
N PHE A 205 1.04 6.83 -5.61
CA PHE A 205 0.78 7.13 -4.21
C PHE A 205 1.99 6.89 -3.30
N ARG A 206 1.97 7.58 -2.15
CA ARG A 206 2.83 7.32 -1.00
C ARG A 206 1.94 7.01 0.20
N VAL A 207 2.30 6.02 0.99
CA VAL A 207 1.45 5.42 2.01
C VAL A 207 2.17 5.34 3.36
N SER A 208 1.44 5.61 4.45
CA SER A 208 1.83 5.25 5.81
C SER A 208 0.71 4.45 6.46
N CYS A 209 1.10 3.33 7.07
CA CYS A 209 0.18 2.37 7.65
C CYS A 209 0.12 2.49 9.19
N PHE A 210 -1.08 2.30 9.73
CA PHE A 210 -1.42 2.34 11.15
C PHE A 210 -2.35 1.17 11.49
N THR A 211 -2.48 0.86 12.77
CA THR A 211 -3.44 -0.12 13.29
C THR A 211 -4.29 0.50 14.39
N THR A 212 -5.30 -0.22 14.85
CA THR A 212 -6.17 0.19 15.97
C THR A 212 -5.77 -0.41 17.32
N SER A 213 -4.66 -1.15 17.42
CA SER A 213 -4.23 -1.76 18.70
C SER A 213 -2.71 -1.76 18.90
N PRO A 214 -2.21 -1.38 20.10
CA PRO A 214 -0.80 -1.53 20.47
C PRO A 214 -0.48 -2.94 21.01
N TYR A 215 -1.45 -3.85 21.05
CA TYR A 215 -1.32 -5.17 21.70
C TYR A 215 -1.35 -6.34 20.70
N SER A 216 -1.04 -6.11 19.43
CA SER A 216 -0.97 -7.19 18.44
C SER A 216 0.40 -7.87 18.45
N GLN A 217 0.43 -9.14 18.86
CA GLN A 217 1.66 -9.94 18.94
C GLN A 217 2.38 -10.05 17.59
N LEU A 218 1.59 -10.24 16.52
CA LEU A 218 2.12 -10.34 15.16
C LEU A 218 2.71 -9.00 14.72
N MET A 219 2.04 -7.88 15.02
CA MET A 219 2.58 -6.56 14.66
C MET A 219 3.88 -6.23 15.40
N TRP A 220 3.98 -6.56 16.69
CA TRP A 220 5.23 -6.39 17.43
C TRP A 220 6.37 -7.27 16.89
N SER A 221 6.04 -8.49 16.44
CA SER A 221 7.02 -9.41 15.88
C SER A 221 7.55 -8.92 14.53
N SER A 222 6.65 -8.49 13.64
CA SER A 222 7.02 -8.10 12.27
C SER A 222 7.50 -6.66 12.15
N TYR A 223 6.81 -5.70 12.78
CA TYR A 223 7.03 -4.26 12.53
C TYR A 223 7.74 -3.52 13.66
N ALA A 224 7.95 -4.15 14.82
CA ALA A 224 8.70 -3.56 15.93
C ALA A 224 9.99 -4.34 16.25
N ASP A 225 10.67 -4.83 15.20
CA ASP A 225 11.95 -5.55 15.29
C ASP A 225 11.93 -6.66 16.37
N CYS A 226 10.96 -7.58 16.28
CA CYS A 226 10.79 -8.67 17.25
C CYS A 226 10.72 -8.20 18.71
N HIS A 227 9.95 -7.14 18.98
CA HIS A 227 9.81 -6.44 20.28
C HIS A 227 11.05 -5.65 20.77
N ARG A 228 12.04 -5.39 19.92
CA ARG A 228 13.17 -4.50 20.25
C ARG A 228 12.89 -3.04 19.89
N GLY A 229 11.81 -2.79 19.16
CA GLY A 229 11.31 -1.48 18.81
C GLY A 229 10.33 -0.90 19.82
N PHE A 230 9.46 -0.02 19.33
CA PHE A 230 8.43 0.65 20.10
C PHE A 230 7.16 0.85 19.25
N CYS A 231 6.08 1.27 19.89
CA CYS A 231 4.82 1.56 19.23
C CYS A 231 4.33 2.94 19.68
N VAL A 232 3.87 3.75 18.74
CA VAL A 232 3.44 5.13 18.98
C VAL A 232 1.93 5.21 18.85
N GLU A 233 1.27 5.78 19.85
CA GLU A 233 -0.16 6.10 19.85
C GLU A 233 -0.37 7.54 19.40
N TYR A 234 -1.26 7.69 18.43
CA TYR A 234 -1.74 8.97 17.91
C TYR A 234 -3.22 9.12 18.27
N THR A 235 -3.62 10.30 18.73
CA THR A 235 -5.04 10.60 19.00
C THR A 235 -5.58 11.54 17.94
N PHE A 236 -6.72 11.18 17.36
CA PHE A 236 -7.43 12.01 16.39
C PHE A 236 -7.61 13.45 16.88
N SER A 237 -7.41 14.41 15.98
CA SER A 237 -7.59 15.84 16.24
C SER A 237 -8.47 16.46 15.16
N LYS A 238 -9.41 17.31 15.57
CA LYS A 238 -10.26 18.13 14.70
C LYS A 238 -9.63 19.50 14.36
N ASP A 239 -8.36 19.69 14.70
CA ASP A 239 -7.65 20.90 14.30
C ASP A 239 -7.61 20.96 12.76
N PRO A 240 -8.02 22.08 12.14
CA PRO A 240 -8.00 22.25 10.69
C PRO A 240 -6.66 21.94 10.03
N GLU A 241 -5.55 21.98 10.77
CA GLU A 241 -4.25 21.57 10.22
C GLU A 241 -4.17 20.08 9.83
N PHE A 242 -5.08 19.24 10.33
CA PHE A 242 -5.15 17.81 10.02
C PHE A 242 -6.31 17.44 9.09
N ASP A 243 -7.01 18.41 8.52
CA ASP A 243 -8.11 18.19 7.57
C ASP A 243 -7.69 17.26 6.41
N ASP A 244 -6.50 17.50 5.86
CA ASP A 244 -5.97 16.69 4.76
C ASP A 244 -5.59 15.30 5.23
N VAL A 245 -5.11 15.14 6.46
CA VAL A 245 -4.83 13.82 7.05
C VAL A 245 -6.13 13.03 7.20
N GLU A 246 -7.18 13.64 7.76
CA GLU A 246 -8.50 13.00 7.94
C GLU A 246 -9.10 12.57 6.60
N LYS A 247 -9.05 13.42 5.57
CA LYS A 247 -9.60 13.13 4.24
C LYS A 247 -8.83 12.08 3.44
N ASN A 248 -7.59 11.78 3.84
CA ASN A 248 -6.70 10.83 3.15
C ASN A 248 -6.42 9.56 3.97
N LEU A 249 -7.14 9.35 5.07
CA LEU A 249 -6.94 8.24 6.00
C LEU A 249 -8.11 7.26 5.92
N PHE A 250 -7.85 6.06 5.40
CA PHE A 250 -8.87 5.07 5.08
C PHE A 250 -8.59 3.70 5.70
N PRO A 251 -9.64 2.94 6.07
CA PRO A 251 -9.47 1.55 6.47
C PRO A 251 -9.13 0.68 5.26
N VAL A 252 -8.27 -0.31 5.48
CA VAL A 252 -7.94 -1.35 4.48
C VAL A 252 -9.15 -2.27 4.25
N VAL A 253 -9.33 -2.68 3.00
CA VAL A 253 -10.33 -3.63 2.53
C VAL A 253 -9.67 -4.99 2.36
N TYR A 254 -9.95 -5.89 3.30
CA TYR A 254 -9.40 -7.24 3.31
C TYR A 254 -10.32 -8.21 2.57
N CYS A 255 -9.84 -8.89 1.53
CA CYS A 255 -10.63 -9.86 0.77
C CYS A 255 -9.77 -10.95 0.11
N MET A 256 -10.40 -12.01 -0.39
CA MET A 256 -9.71 -13.11 -1.08
C MET A 256 -9.47 -12.86 -2.58
N VAL A 257 -10.25 -11.95 -3.19
CA VAL A 257 -10.24 -11.74 -4.63
C VAL A 257 -9.60 -10.41 -4.99
N ARG A 258 -8.87 -10.42 -6.11
CA ARG A 258 -8.42 -9.20 -6.79
C ARG A 258 -9.41 -8.87 -7.90
N ARG A 259 -9.64 -7.58 -8.10
CA ARG A 259 -10.42 -7.10 -9.24
C ARG A 259 -9.50 -7.00 -10.45
N ASP A 260 -9.87 -7.65 -11.54
CA ASP A 260 -9.18 -7.47 -12.81
C ASP A 260 -9.62 -6.14 -13.44
N LEU A 261 -8.70 -5.19 -13.50
CA LEU A 261 -8.91 -3.85 -14.07
C LEU A 261 -8.10 -3.65 -15.35
N THR A 262 -7.57 -4.73 -15.94
CA THR A 262 -6.66 -4.67 -17.09
C THR A 262 -7.29 -3.97 -18.29
N LYS A 263 -8.51 -4.38 -18.67
CA LYS A 263 -9.26 -3.73 -19.75
C LYS A 263 -9.50 -2.25 -19.44
N TYR A 264 -10.02 -1.96 -18.24
CA TYR A 264 -10.37 -0.61 -17.81
C TYR A 264 -9.18 0.35 -17.93
N PHE A 265 -8.01 -0.04 -17.41
CA PHE A 265 -6.81 0.80 -17.45
C PHE A 265 -6.15 0.84 -18.83
N ALA A 266 -6.28 -0.20 -19.67
CA ALA A 266 -5.80 -0.17 -21.05
C ALA A 266 -6.59 0.84 -21.91
N GLU A 267 -7.90 0.91 -21.70
CA GLU A 267 -8.82 1.83 -22.41
C GLU A 267 -8.79 3.26 -21.87
N SER A 268 -8.40 3.48 -20.61
CA SER A 268 -8.31 4.81 -19.99
C SER A 268 -6.92 5.43 -20.05
N LYS A 269 -5.88 4.66 -20.44
CA LYS A 269 -4.47 5.12 -20.43
C LYS A 269 -4.24 6.49 -21.09
N ASP A 270 -4.88 6.75 -22.22
CA ASP A 270 -4.69 7.99 -23.00
C ASP A 270 -5.83 8.99 -22.83
N LYS A 271 -6.66 8.81 -21.79
CA LYS A 271 -7.77 9.70 -21.44
C LYS A 271 -7.38 10.58 -20.25
N GLU A 272 -8.11 11.68 -20.08
CA GLU A 272 -7.98 12.48 -18.87
C GLU A 272 -8.33 11.65 -17.64
N VAL A 273 -7.52 11.82 -16.58
CA VAL A 273 -7.71 11.11 -15.32
C VAL A 273 -8.96 11.65 -14.62
N THR A 274 -9.95 10.78 -14.41
CA THR A 274 -11.15 11.12 -13.65
C THR A 274 -11.02 10.71 -12.17
N ILE A 275 -11.93 11.23 -11.33
CA ILE A 275 -12.00 10.82 -9.92
C ILE A 275 -12.31 9.33 -9.77
N GLU A 276 -13.09 8.76 -10.69
CA GLU A 276 -13.39 7.33 -10.73
C GLU A 276 -12.14 6.52 -11.07
N ASN A 277 -11.33 6.96 -12.06
CA ASN A 277 -10.08 6.29 -12.37
C ASN A 277 -9.12 6.27 -11.17
N LEU A 278 -8.99 7.42 -10.48
CA LEU A 278 -8.18 7.53 -9.27
C LEU A 278 -8.73 6.66 -8.14
N TRP A 279 -10.04 6.64 -7.95
CA TRP A 279 -10.67 5.82 -6.92
C TRP A 279 -10.44 4.32 -7.16
N GLU A 280 -10.56 3.84 -8.40
CA GLU A 280 -10.26 2.44 -8.71
C GLU A 280 -8.79 2.09 -8.39
N LEU A 281 -7.87 3.01 -8.68
CA LEU A 281 -6.47 2.85 -8.31
C LEU A 281 -6.26 2.87 -6.79
N CYS A 282 -6.91 3.77 -6.05
CA CYS A 282 -6.86 3.81 -4.59
C CYS A 282 -7.43 2.53 -3.97
N LEU A 283 -8.65 2.16 -4.34
CA LEU A 283 -9.36 1.02 -3.75
C LEU A 283 -8.60 -0.28 -4.01
N ASN A 284 -8.16 -0.52 -5.24
CA ASN A 284 -7.59 -1.81 -5.63
C ASN A 284 -6.05 -1.86 -5.58
N GLY A 285 -5.38 -0.70 -5.70
CA GLY A 285 -3.93 -0.59 -5.65
C GLY A 285 -3.37 -0.10 -4.32
N VAL A 286 -4.17 0.52 -3.44
CA VAL A 286 -3.70 1.04 -2.14
C VAL A 286 -4.48 0.47 -0.95
N LEU A 287 -5.78 0.21 -1.07
CA LEU A 287 -6.61 -0.18 0.07
C LEU A 287 -6.95 -1.67 0.10
N ARG A 288 -6.83 -2.39 -1.00
CA ARG A 288 -7.13 -3.83 -1.05
C ARG A 288 -5.94 -4.66 -0.58
N LYS A 289 -6.21 -5.61 0.31
CA LYS A 289 -5.19 -6.51 0.88
C LYS A 289 -5.73 -7.92 1.09
N SER A 290 -4.85 -8.91 1.15
CA SER A 290 -5.25 -10.29 1.44
C SER A 290 -5.94 -10.39 2.80
N ILE A 291 -7.01 -11.19 2.86
CA ILE A 291 -7.76 -11.49 4.07
C ILE A 291 -6.89 -12.08 5.20
N ASP A 292 -5.77 -12.72 4.87
CA ASP A 292 -4.83 -13.29 5.84
C ASP A 292 -4.27 -12.25 6.81
N TRP A 293 -4.23 -10.98 6.38
CA TRP A 293 -3.73 -9.86 7.15
C TRP A 293 -4.81 -9.09 7.90
N ALA A 294 -6.07 -9.54 7.89
CA ALA A 294 -7.18 -8.82 8.53
C ALA A 294 -6.96 -8.55 10.03
N TYR A 295 -6.13 -9.36 10.70
CA TYR A 295 -5.73 -9.14 12.10
C TYR A 295 -4.97 -7.83 12.34
N GLN A 296 -4.40 -7.21 11.30
CA GLN A 296 -3.71 -5.93 11.41
C GLN A 296 -4.70 -4.78 11.65
N ASN A 297 -5.98 -4.93 11.27
CA ASN A 297 -7.00 -3.89 11.30
C ASN A 297 -6.44 -2.52 10.88
N GLU A 298 -5.97 -2.47 9.63
CA GLU A 298 -5.02 -1.48 9.16
C GLU A 298 -5.77 -0.25 8.64
N TRP A 299 -5.20 0.92 8.92
CA TRP A 299 -5.61 2.19 8.37
C TRP A 299 -4.44 2.79 7.60
N ARG A 300 -4.69 3.27 6.39
CA ARG A 300 -3.69 3.83 5.48
C ARG A 300 -3.94 5.31 5.30
N LEU A 301 -2.95 6.12 5.66
CA LEU A 301 -2.82 7.47 5.13
C LEU A 301 -2.14 7.34 3.77
N PHE A 302 -2.72 7.90 2.71
CA PHE A 302 -2.04 7.95 1.41
C PHE A 302 -2.21 9.28 0.71
N VAL A 303 -1.17 9.71 0.02
CA VAL A 303 -1.15 10.98 -0.72
C VAL A 303 -0.51 10.78 -2.10
N PRO A 304 -0.81 11.65 -3.08
CA PRO A 304 -0.10 11.64 -4.36
C PRO A 304 1.41 11.80 -4.17
N ARG A 305 2.19 11.19 -5.07
CA ARG A 305 3.64 11.36 -5.13
C ARG A 305 3.99 12.84 -5.29
N GLY A 306 4.93 13.30 -4.47
CA GLY A 306 5.37 14.71 -4.46
C GLY A 306 4.55 15.62 -3.54
N TYR A 307 3.45 15.14 -2.96
CA TYR A 307 2.69 15.91 -1.97
C TYR A 307 3.43 16.02 -0.63
N ALA A 308 4.05 14.93 -0.16
CA ALA A 308 4.82 14.90 1.08
C ALA A 308 6.20 15.56 0.89
N VAL A 309 6.57 16.47 1.80
CA VAL A 309 7.88 17.14 1.78
C VAL A 309 8.94 16.16 2.30
N ASN A 310 9.91 15.81 1.46
CA ASN A 310 10.92 14.78 1.76
C ASN A 310 10.29 13.45 2.21
N ASP A 311 9.15 13.07 1.63
CA ASP A 311 8.37 11.88 1.99
C ASP A 311 7.91 11.86 3.46
N LYS A 312 7.83 13.02 4.13
CA LYS A 312 7.29 13.16 5.49
C LYS A 312 6.02 13.99 5.50
N LEU A 313 5.08 13.63 6.37
CA LEU A 313 3.88 14.41 6.66
C LEU A 313 3.70 14.60 8.16
N LYS A 314 3.20 15.78 8.54
CA LYS A 314 2.71 16.00 9.91
C LYS A 314 1.48 15.13 10.12
N PHE A 315 1.41 14.49 11.26
CA PHE A 315 0.29 13.62 11.62
C PHE A 315 -0.33 14.06 12.93
N PHE A 316 -1.43 13.40 13.31
CA PHE A 316 -2.11 13.64 14.57
C PHE A 316 -1.15 13.64 15.78
N PRO A 317 -1.50 14.30 16.90
CA PRO A 317 -0.64 14.36 18.08
C PRO A 317 -0.32 12.97 18.64
N ILE A 318 0.96 12.76 18.98
CA ILE A 318 1.40 11.60 19.75
C ILE A 318 0.94 11.76 21.20
N THR A 319 0.22 10.77 21.71
CA THR A 319 -0.33 10.80 23.08
C THR A 319 0.27 9.76 24.01
N LYS A 320 0.92 8.72 23.47
CA LYS A 320 1.62 7.71 24.27
C LYS A 320 2.67 6.96 23.43
N VAL A 321 3.75 6.51 24.06
CA VAL A 321 4.69 5.54 23.50
C VAL A 321 4.71 4.25 24.29
N PHE A 322 4.62 3.12 23.60
CA PHE A 322 4.73 1.78 24.14
C PHE A 322 6.12 1.21 23.84
N LEU A 323 6.86 0.82 24.86
CA LEU A 323 8.23 0.31 24.76
C LEU A 323 8.20 -1.22 24.67
N GLY A 324 8.91 -1.78 23.69
CA GLY A 324 8.98 -3.23 23.50
C GLY A 324 9.66 -3.95 24.66
N ASN A 325 9.28 -5.20 24.92
CA ASN A 325 9.79 -5.97 26.06
C ASN A 325 11.22 -6.53 25.88
N ARG A 326 11.80 -6.40 24.67
CA ARG A 326 13.16 -6.85 24.34
C ARG A 326 14.08 -5.69 23.98
N ILE A 327 13.62 -4.45 24.13
CA ILE A 327 14.45 -3.27 23.89
C ILE A 327 15.66 -3.25 24.85
N SER A 328 16.83 -2.86 24.36
CA SER A 328 18.02 -2.69 25.21
C SER A 328 17.86 -1.46 26.11
N ALA A 329 18.53 -1.46 27.27
CA ALA A 329 18.45 -0.34 28.23
C ALA A 329 18.86 1.00 27.61
N GLU A 330 19.96 1.03 26.84
CA GLU A 330 20.44 2.21 26.12
C GLU A 330 19.39 2.77 25.15
N LYS A 331 18.92 1.94 24.21
CA LYS A 331 17.91 2.34 23.22
C LYS A 331 16.57 2.73 23.86
N LYS A 332 16.25 2.15 25.01
CA LYS A 332 15.06 2.49 25.78
C LYS A 332 15.19 3.90 26.36
N GLU A 333 16.36 4.24 26.90
CA GLU A 333 16.64 5.58 27.45
C GLU A 333 16.52 6.64 26.36
N ASP A 334 17.08 6.41 25.17
CA ASP A 334 16.96 7.34 24.03
C ASP A 334 15.49 7.71 23.72
N ILE A 335 14.59 6.71 23.73
CA ILE A 335 13.17 6.93 23.49
C ILE A 335 12.53 7.68 24.66
N MET A 336 12.86 7.28 25.90
CA MET A 336 12.31 7.93 27.10
C MET A 336 12.74 9.39 27.20
N ASP A 337 13.97 9.72 26.82
CA ASP A 337 14.47 11.09 26.81
C ASP A 337 13.71 11.96 25.81
N ILE A 338 13.46 11.46 24.60
CA ILE A 338 12.59 12.15 23.62
C ILE A 338 11.18 12.34 24.21
N CYS A 339 10.63 11.30 24.84
CA CYS A 339 9.30 11.38 25.43
C CYS A 339 9.23 12.41 26.56
N VAL A 340 10.24 12.48 27.42
CA VAL A 340 10.32 13.48 28.51
C VAL A 340 10.48 14.88 27.95
N GLU A 341 11.38 15.09 26.98
CA GLU A 341 11.58 16.38 26.31
C GLU A 341 10.27 16.90 25.69
N LYS A 342 9.49 16.00 25.08
CA LYS A 342 8.25 16.31 24.37
C LYS A 342 6.99 16.23 25.25
N ASN A 343 7.14 15.90 26.53
CA ASN A 343 6.04 15.66 27.47
C ASN A 343 5.02 14.60 26.97
N ILE A 344 5.53 13.51 26.39
CA ILE A 344 4.76 12.37 25.90
C ILE A 344 4.81 11.25 26.95
N PRO A 345 3.66 10.75 27.44
CA PRO A 345 3.61 9.58 28.31
C PRO A 345 4.21 8.35 27.62
N TYR A 346 4.91 7.50 28.38
CA TYR A 346 5.41 6.23 27.87
C TYR A 346 5.19 5.09 28.87
N VAL A 347 5.10 3.87 28.35
CA VAL A 347 4.88 2.66 29.16
C VAL A 347 5.55 1.45 28.53
N GLY A 348 6.08 0.54 29.35
CA GLY A 348 6.57 -0.74 28.86
C GLY A 348 5.43 -1.68 28.52
N VAL A 349 5.61 -2.55 27.53
CA VAL A 349 4.68 -3.66 27.26
C VAL A 349 5.25 -4.94 27.85
N ILE A 350 4.42 -5.75 28.51
CA ILE A 350 4.80 -7.05 29.06
C ILE A 350 3.84 -8.14 28.60
N ARG A 351 4.28 -9.39 28.73
CA ARG A 351 3.41 -10.56 28.48
C ARG A 351 2.54 -10.81 29.69
N ASN A 352 1.26 -11.10 29.46
CA ASN A 352 0.44 -11.66 30.52
C ASN A 352 0.92 -13.10 30.82
N PRO A 353 1.11 -13.49 32.10
CA PRO A 353 1.62 -14.81 32.45
C PRO A 353 0.60 -15.94 32.22
N ASN A 354 -0.69 -15.61 32.23
CA ASN A 354 -1.80 -16.58 32.19
C ASN A 354 -2.52 -16.61 30.83
N LEU A 355 -2.37 -15.57 30.02
CA LEU A 355 -3.03 -15.42 28.72
C LEU A 355 -1.99 -15.12 27.65
N PHE A 356 -2.21 -15.62 26.43
CA PHE A 356 -1.45 -15.20 25.24
C PHE A 356 -1.89 -13.80 24.82
N GLN A 357 -1.54 -12.81 25.62
CA GLN A 357 -1.87 -11.40 25.43
C GLN A 357 -0.76 -10.51 25.97
N MET A 358 -0.70 -9.29 25.44
CA MET A 358 0.17 -8.25 25.96
C MET A 358 -0.62 -7.28 26.81
N GLN A 359 0.06 -6.67 27.77
CA GLN A 359 -0.51 -5.67 28.66
C GLN A 359 0.52 -4.60 29.01
N GLU A 360 0.05 -3.46 29.49
CA GLU A 360 0.93 -2.41 30.02
C GLU A 360 1.69 -2.92 31.25
N CYS A 361 2.94 -2.51 31.37
CA CYS A 361 3.75 -2.70 32.56
C CYS A 361 3.29 -1.72 33.65
N ALA A 362 2.98 -2.23 34.83
CA ALA A 362 2.61 -1.40 35.98
C ALA A 362 3.81 -0.69 36.64
N PHE A 363 5.03 -1.06 36.27
CA PHE A 363 6.26 -0.52 36.86
C PHE A 363 6.80 0.67 36.08
N ASP A 364 7.39 1.63 36.80
CA ASP A 364 8.13 2.72 36.19
C ASP A 364 9.34 2.18 35.41
N CYS A 365 9.38 2.52 34.13
CA CYS A 365 10.39 2.08 33.19
C CYS A 365 11.81 2.54 33.56
N ARG A 366 11.96 3.68 34.24
CA ARG A 366 13.27 4.23 34.66
C ARG A 366 13.83 3.52 35.89
N THR A 367 12.98 3.02 36.76
CA THR A 367 13.40 2.26 37.95
C THR A 367 13.52 0.76 37.68
N CYS A 368 12.98 0.28 36.56
CA CYS A 368 12.94 -1.14 36.16
C CYS A 368 14.32 -1.81 36.04
N GLY A 369 15.35 -1.10 35.55
CA GLY A 369 16.72 -1.64 35.42
C GLY A 369 17.33 -2.08 36.76
N SER A 370 17.05 -1.34 37.83
CA SER A 370 17.48 -1.69 39.19
C SER A 370 16.80 -2.95 39.73
N PHE A 371 15.64 -3.33 39.19
CA PHE A 371 14.85 -4.48 39.64
C PHE A 371 15.30 -5.78 38.97
N GLN A 372 15.59 -5.75 37.66
CA GLN A 372 16.17 -6.92 36.95
C GLN A 372 17.58 -7.24 37.43
N GLU A 373 18.41 -6.23 37.73
CA GLU A 373 19.72 -6.46 38.36
C GLU A 373 19.58 -7.02 39.79
N ARG A 374 18.58 -6.57 40.56
CA ARG A 374 18.26 -7.13 41.88
C ARG A 374 17.74 -8.56 41.81
N GLU A 375 16.81 -8.88 40.91
CA GLU A 375 16.31 -10.25 40.71
C GLU A 375 17.41 -11.19 40.22
N ASN A 376 18.22 -10.76 39.24
CA ASN A 376 19.35 -11.55 38.76
C ASN A 376 20.42 -11.72 39.86
N SER A 377 20.65 -10.70 40.70
CA SER A 377 21.52 -10.82 41.88
C SER A 377 20.94 -11.76 42.94
N LEU A 378 19.63 -11.75 43.17
CA LEU A 378 18.94 -12.62 44.13
C LEU A 378 18.96 -14.08 43.65
N GLN A 379 18.71 -14.32 42.36
CA GLN A 379 18.79 -15.65 41.76
C GLN A 379 20.23 -16.19 41.75
N ARG A 380 21.24 -15.35 41.46
CA ARG A 380 22.66 -15.74 41.58
C ARG A 380 23.05 -16.07 43.01
N LYS A 381 22.64 -15.25 43.99
CA LYS A 381 22.88 -15.53 45.41
C LYS A 381 22.20 -16.84 45.84
N ASN A 382 20.94 -17.06 45.49
CA ASN A 382 20.22 -18.29 45.84
C ASN A 382 20.85 -19.54 45.19
N ALA A 383 21.38 -19.41 43.97
CA ALA A 383 22.10 -20.50 43.30
C ALA A 383 23.50 -20.77 43.88
N GLU A 384 24.14 -19.78 44.50
CA GLU A 384 25.40 -19.96 45.25
C GLU A 384 25.16 -20.58 46.63
N PHE A 385 24.06 -20.22 47.31
CA PHE A 385 23.66 -20.86 48.57
C PHE A 385 23.31 -22.35 48.36
N ALA A 386 22.57 -22.68 47.30
CA ALA A 386 22.21 -24.07 46.97
C ALA A 386 23.37 -24.96 46.48
N LYS A 387 24.58 -24.40 46.30
CA LYS A 387 25.80 -25.15 45.96
C LYS A 387 26.74 -25.37 47.15
N ASN A 388 26.47 -24.70 48.28
CA ASN A 388 27.26 -24.75 49.51
C ASN A 388 26.55 -25.51 50.65
N ASP A 389 25.34 -26.00 50.40
CA ASP A 389 24.65 -27.07 51.15
C ASP A 389 24.72 -28.36 50.33
#